data_AF-A0A4Q2AJQ3-F1
#
_entry.id   AF-A0A4Q2AJQ3-F1
#
_cell.length_a   1.000
_cell.length_b   1.000
_cell.length_c   1.000
_cell.angle_alpha   90.00
_cell.angle_beta   90.00
_cell.angle_gamma   90.00
#
_symmetry.space_group_name_H-M   'P 1'
#
loop_
_entity.id
_entity.type
_entity.pdbx_description
1 polymer ?
#
loop_
_entity_poly.entity_id
_entity_poly.type
_entity_poly.pdbx_seq_one_letter_code
_entity_poly.pdbx_strand_id
1 'polypeptide(L)'
;MIKVLALSNPAICSKARLKKSCDEVNPLSWTKESNLGGFTMTKFSFEDKLRAVNMYLRGYGSNTVAKVYKVKNHSNILMWVKRYQKYGIDGLKVRYPKYDYDGNFKLNVLNWRKRHKASYPETALQFDISNPGTIATW
;
A
#
# COMPACT_ATOMS: atom_id res chain seq x y z
N MET A 1 -9.27 64.99 10.61
CA MET A 1 -8.13 65.94 10.78
C MET A 1 -7.11 65.19 11.62
N ILE A 2 -5.86 64.94 11.24
CA ILE A 2 -4.82 65.86 10.73
C ILE A 2 -3.88 65.11 9.74
N LYS A 3 -3.49 65.86 8.69
CA LYS A 3 -2.41 65.76 7.66
C LYS A 3 -1.35 64.64 7.83
N VAL A 4 -1.00 63.78 6.86
CA VAL A 4 -0.40 63.89 5.49
C VAL A 4 1.02 64.54 5.45
N LEU A 5 1.94 63.78 4.81
CA LEU A 5 3.13 64.15 3.98
C LEU A 5 4.42 63.46 4.49
N ALA A 6 4.87 62.35 3.90
CA ALA A 6 5.57 62.18 2.62
C ALA A 6 7.03 62.63 2.66
N LEU A 7 7.98 61.71 2.47
CA LEU A 7 9.22 61.92 1.71
C LEU A 7 9.77 60.56 1.22
N SER A 8 10.45 60.63 0.08
CA SER A 8 10.62 59.61 -0.95
C SER A 8 12.10 59.24 -1.20
N ASN A 9 12.38 57.92 -1.34
CA ASN A 9 13.38 57.26 -2.24
C ASN A 9 14.90 57.60 -2.07
N PRO A 10 15.89 56.94 -2.72
CA PRO A 10 16.05 55.58 -3.31
C PRO A 10 17.36 54.84 -2.92
N ALA A 11 17.46 53.56 -3.32
CA ALA A 11 18.68 52.76 -3.62
C ALA A 11 19.69 52.50 -2.46
N ILE A 12 20.20 51.29 -2.24
CA ILE A 12 21.28 50.68 -3.03
C ILE A 12 21.35 49.16 -2.75
N CYS A 13 21.55 48.41 -3.82
CA CYS A 13 21.88 47.00 -3.90
C CYS A 13 23.19 46.65 -3.18
N SER A 14 23.20 45.59 -2.36
CA SER A 14 24.39 44.77 -2.18
C SER A 14 24.02 43.30 -1.98
N LYS A 15 24.41 42.48 -2.96
CA LYS A 15 24.37 41.02 -2.89
C LYS A 15 25.36 40.52 -1.84
N ALA A 16 24.87 40.06 -0.69
CA ALA A 16 25.66 39.22 0.20
C ALA A 16 25.41 37.74 -0.16
N ARG A 17 26.31 37.20 -0.96
CA ARG A 17 26.44 35.76 -1.22
C ARG A 17 27.25 35.15 -0.07
N LEU A 18 26.58 34.48 0.87
CA LEU A 18 27.24 33.57 1.80
C LEU A 18 27.23 32.15 1.20
N LYS A 19 28.43 31.62 0.98
CA LYS A 19 28.66 30.26 0.46
C LYS A 19 28.75 29.27 1.64
N LYS A 20 28.03 28.15 1.48
CA LYS A 20 28.36 26.76 1.87
C LYS A 20 28.37 26.35 3.35
N SER A 21 27.45 25.43 3.68
CA SER A 21 27.79 24.10 4.16
C SER A 21 27.01 23.08 3.31
N CYS A 22 27.73 22.23 2.61
CA CYS A 22 27.20 20.94 2.16
C CYS A 22 27.19 20.08 3.42
N ASP A 23 26.04 19.56 3.84
CA ASP A 23 25.78 18.47 4.80
C ASP A 23 24.31 18.65 5.16
N GLU A 24 23.34 17.96 4.56
CA GLU A 24 22.91 16.63 4.98
C GLU A 24 21.94 16.11 3.90
N VAL A 25 22.32 15.08 3.14
CA VAL A 25 21.54 14.60 1.97
C VAL A 25 20.40 13.65 2.39
N ASN A 26 20.03 13.62 3.67
CA ASN A 26 19.07 12.65 4.18
C ASN A 26 18.22 13.18 5.34
N PRO A 27 17.10 13.87 5.08
CA PRO A 27 16.17 14.21 6.15
C PRO A 27 15.55 12.92 6.71
N LEU A 28 15.57 12.76 8.04
CA LEU A 28 14.97 11.67 8.84
C LEU A 28 13.44 11.48 8.65
N SER A 29 12.83 12.03 7.60
CA SER A 29 11.38 12.07 7.35
C SER A 29 10.82 10.91 6.50
N TRP A 30 11.65 9.94 6.12
CA TRP A 30 11.25 8.79 5.28
C TRP A 30 11.12 7.46 6.02
N THR A 31 11.53 7.38 7.29
CA THR A 31 11.22 6.24 8.14
C THR A 31 9.92 6.52 8.89
N LYS A 32 8.79 6.01 8.35
CA LYS A 32 7.69 5.64 9.23
C LYS A 32 8.25 4.57 10.16
N GLU A 33 8.52 4.91 11.41
CA GLU A 33 8.99 3.98 12.43
C GLU A 33 7.99 2.82 12.53
N SER A 34 8.31 1.70 11.89
CA SER A 34 7.63 0.43 12.09
C SER A 34 8.30 -0.25 13.28
N ASN A 35 7.86 0.10 14.49
CA ASN A 35 8.13 -0.72 15.66
C ASN A 35 7.38 -2.04 15.50
N LEU A 36 8.07 -3.08 15.01
CA LEU A 36 7.86 -4.52 15.22
C LEU A 36 8.81 -5.27 14.26
N GLY A 37 9.72 -6.08 14.81
CA GLY A 37 10.78 -6.76 14.07
C GLY A 37 10.30 -7.60 12.88
N GLY A 38 11.07 -7.52 11.79
CA GLY A 38 10.89 -8.31 10.57
C GLY A 38 10.65 -7.42 9.34
N PHE A 39 11.71 -7.19 8.55
CA PHE A 39 11.70 -6.39 7.33
C PHE A 39 10.73 -6.94 6.27
N THR A 40 9.46 -6.55 6.35
CA THR A 40 8.51 -6.67 5.23
C THR A 40 8.15 -5.27 4.77
N MET A 41 8.82 -4.84 3.69
CA MET A 41 8.51 -3.56 3.04
C MET A 41 7.20 -3.67 2.27
N THR A 42 6.08 -3.75 2.97
CA THR A 42 4.76 -3.63 2.35
C THR A 42 4.50 -2.15 2.05
N LYS A 43 4.25 -1.83 0.78
CA LYS A 43 3.97 -0.45 0.32
C LYS A 43 2.73 0.17 0.98
N PHE A 44 1.82 -0.66 1.51
CA PHE A 44 0.54 -0.26 2.06
C PHE A 44 0.38 -0.84 3.47
N SER A 45 0.09 0.03 4.44
CA SER A 45 -0.16 -0.39 5.82
C SER A 45 -1.49 -1.14 5.95
N PHE A 46 -1.70 -1.79 7.10
CA PHE A 46 -2.97 -2.43 7.41
C PHE A 46 -4.13 -1.41 7.39
N GLU A 47 -3.92 -0.22 7.97
CA GLU A 47 -4.90 0.86 8.05
C GLU A 47 -5.24 1.39 6.66
N ASP A 48 -4.25 1.52 5.78
CA ASP A 48 -4.49 1.93 4.38
C ASP A 48 -5.40 0.94 3.66
N LYS A 49 -5.13 -0.37 3.81
CA LYS A 49 -5.97 -1.43 3.23
C LYS A 49 -7.38 -1.42 3.82
N LEU A 50 -7.52 -1.27 5.14
CA LEU A 50 -8.81 -1.25 5.80
C LEU A 50 -9.66 -0.06 5.34
N ARG A 51 -9.06 1.13 5.26
CA ARG A 51 -9.75 2.32 4.75
C ARG A 51 -10.16 2.16 3.28
N ALA A 52 -9.30 1.58 2.45
CA ALA A 52 -9.62 1.29 1.05
C ALA A 52 -10.77 0.30 0.89
N VAL A 53 -10.79 -0.78 1.69
CA VAL A 53 -11.90 -1.75 1.70
C VAL A 53 -13.20 -1.10 2.16
N ASN A 54 -13.18 -0.34 3.25
CA ASN A 54 -14.37 0.38 3.73
C ASN A 54 -14.91 1.37 2.69
N MET A 55 -14.02 2.08 2.00
CA MET A 55 -14.42 2.96 0.90
C MET A 55 -15.09 2.15 -0.23
N TYR A 56 -14.52 1.02 -0.63
CA TYR A 56 -15.17 0.16 -1.64
C TYR A 56 -16.55 -0.34 -1.18
N LEU A 57 -16.67 -0.81 0.06
CA LEU A 57 -17.93 -1.32 0.62
C LEU A 57 -19.03 -0.24 0.74
N ARG A 58 -18.66 1.04 0.81
CA ARG A 58 -19.59 2.18 0.75
C ARG A 58 -20.12 2.48 -0.67
N GLY A 59 -19.75 1.66 -1.66
CA GLY A 59 -20.24 1.77 -3.04
C GLY A 59 -19.29 2.48 -4.00
N TYR A 60 -18.09 2.88 -3.57
CA TYR A 60 -17.11 3.49 -4.47
C TYR A 60 -16.46 2.44 -5.38
N GLY A 61 -16.35 2.74 -6.67
CA GLY A 61 -15.72 1.84 -7.64
C GLY A 61 -14.24 1.59 -7.35
N SER A 62 -13.74 0.38 -7.65
CA SER A 62 -12.36 -0.03 -7.36
C SER A 62 -11.30 0.88 -7.99
N ASN A 63 -11.58 1.44 -9.17
CA ASN A 63 -10.69 2.39 -9.85
C ASN A 63 -10.56 3.71 -9.07
N THR A 64 -11.67 4.21 -8.55
CA THR A 64 -11.70 5.43 -7.73
C THR A 64 -10.92 5.21 -6.45
N VAL A 65 -11.17 4.10 -5.75
CA VAL A 65 -10.44 3.73 -4.53
C VAL A 65 -8.95 3.60 -4.82
N ALA A 66 -8.56 2.92 -5.90
CA ALA A 66 -7.17 2.75 -6.27
C ALA A 66 -6.46 4.09 -6.51
N LYS A 67 -7.13 5.06 -7.15
CA LYS A 67 -6.60 6.43 -7.35
C LYS A 67 -6.40 7.15 -6.01
N VAL A 68 -7.38 7.12 -5.12
CA VAL A 68 -7.32 7.78 -3.79
C VAL A 68 -6.14 7.26 -2.96
N TYR A 69 -5.96 5.94 -2.92
CA TYR A 69 -4.89 5.30 -2.14
C TYR A 69 -3.60 5.07 -2.93
N LYS A 70 -3.47 5.63 -4.14
CA LYS A 70 -2.29 5.51 -5.02
C LYS A 70 -1.86 4.06 -5.28
N VAL A 71 -2.85 3.17 -5.39
CA VAL A 71 -2.67 1.76 -5.74
C VAL A 71 -2.61 1.65 -7.26
N LYS A 72 -1.49 1.11 -7.79
CA LYS A 72 -1.26 1.05 -9.25
C LYS A 72 -2.34 0.28 -10.01
N ASN A 73 -2.84 -0.82 -9.44
CA ASN A 73 -3.82 -1.69 -10.08
C ASN A 73 -5.05 -1.84 -9.19
N HIS A 74 -6.23 -1.48 -9.71
CA HIS A 74 -7.50 -1.60 -9.00
C HIS A 74 -7.86 -3.05 -8.62
N SER A 75 -7.30 -4.05 -9.30
CA SER A 75 -7.44 -5.46 -8.93
C SER A 75 -6.88 -5.77 -7.53
N ASN A 76 -5.91 -4.99 -7.04
CA ASN A 76 -5.43 -5.12 -5.65
C ASN A 76 -6.51 -4.71 -4.64
N ILE A 77 -7.31 -3.69 -4.95
CA ILE A 77 -8.45 -3.30 -4.11
C ILE A 77 -9.46 -4.44 -4.04
N LEU A 78 -9.82 -5.00 -5.20
CA LEU A 78 -10.75 -6.14 -5.27
C LEU A 78 -10.22 -7.35 -4.51
N MET A 79 -8.91 -7.61 -4.56
CA MET A 79 -8.28 -8.68 -3.79
C MET A 79 -8.35 -8.44 -2.28
N TRP A 80 -8.09 -7.21 -1.82
CA TRP A 80 -8.24 -6.86 -0.41
C TRP A 80 -9.68 -7.02 0.07
N VAL A 81 -10.65 -6.61 -0.74
CA VAL A 81 -12.08 -6.77 -0.44
C VAL A 81 -12.46 -8.25 -0.35
N LYS A 82 -12.07 -9.07 -1.32
CA LYS A 82 -12.35 -10.52 -1.29
C LYS A 82 -11.75 -11.21 -0.07
N ARG A 83 -10.51 -10.85 0.28
CA ARG A 83 -9.85 -11.36 1.50
C ARG A 83 -10.55 -10.89 2.76
N TYR A 84 -10.97 -9.64 2.82
CA TYR A 84 -11.73 -9.10 3.95
C TYR A 84 -13.08 -9.79 4.11
N GLN A 85 -13.82 -10.02 3.02
CA GLN A 85 -15.09 -10.73 3.05
C GLN A 85 -14.94 -12.17 3.56
N LYS A 86 -13.83 -12.83 3.22
CA LYS A 86 -13.58 -14.23 3.61
C LYS A 86 -12.99 -14.39 5.01
N TYR A 87 -12.01 -13.56 5.36
CA TYR A 87 -11.17 -13.71 6.56
C TYR A 87 -11.35 -12.57 7.56
N GLY A 88 -12.26 -11.63 7.29
CA GLY A 88 -12.41 -10.42 8.09
C GLY A 88 -11.14 -9.57 8.12
N ILE A 89 -10.88 -8.99 9.28
CA ILE A 89 -9.72 -8.15 9.55
C ILE A 89 -8.39 -8.89 9.29
N ASP A 90 -8.33 -10.19 9.59
CA ASP A 90 -7.11 -10.99 9.38
C ASP A 90 -6.70 -11.09 7.91
N GLY A 91 -7.67 -10.97 7.00
CA GLY A 91 -7.43 -10.95 5.55
C GLY A 91 -6.58 -9.77 5.07
N LEU A 92 -6.46 -8.70 5.87
CA LEU A 92 -5.73 -7.48 5.53
C LEU A 92 -4.35 -7.37 6.20
N LYS A 93 -4.07 -8.23 7.19
CA LYS A 93 -2.78 -8.26 7.88
C LYS A 93 -1.62 -8.43 6.89
N VAL A 94 -0.48 -7.86 7.25
CA VAL A 94 0.75 -8.03 6.46
C VAL A 94 1.10 -9.52 6.43
N ARG A 95 1.25 -10.05 5.22
CA ARG A 95 1.60 -11.45 5.00
C ARG A 95 3.10 -11.55 4.89
N TYR A 96 3.67 -12.44 5.68
CA TYR A 96 5.05 -12.85 5.53
C TYR A 96 5.11 -13.99 4.51
N PRO A 97 6.07 -13.98 3.58
CA PRO A 97 6.31 -15.13 2.74
C PRO A 97 6.62 -16.34 3.64
N LYS A 98 5.68 -17.28 3.72
CA LYS A 98 5.97 -18.63 4.22
C LYS A 98 6.21 -19.49 2.99
N TYR A 99 7.42 -20.01 2.83
CA TYR A 99 7.79 -20.80 1.67
C TYR A 99 8.22 -22.21 2.07
N ASP A 100 7.30 -22.94 2.69
CA ASP A 100 7.32 -24.39 2.54
C ASP A 100 5.89 -24.92 2.52
N TYR A 101 5.47 -25.39 1.33
CA TYR A 101 4.20 -26.10 1.16
C TYR A 101 4.55 -27.57 0.97
N ASP A 102 4.14 -28.41 1.89
CA ASP A 102 4.38 -29.86 1.78
C ASP A 102 3.61 -30.48 0.60
N GLY A 103 4.03 -31.68 0.19
CA GLY A 103 3.44 -32.38 -0.95
C GLY A 103 1.94 -32.71 -0.78
N ASN A 104 1.52 -33.06 0.43
CA ASN A 104 0.12 -33.38 0.71
C ASN A 104 -0.77 -32.14 0.61
N PHE A 105 -0.28 -30.99 1.10
CA PHE A 105 -0.95 -29.71 0.93
C PHE A 105 -1.14 -29.36 -0.54
N LYS A 106 -0.07 -29.42 -1.35
CA LYS A 106 -0.14 -29.13 -2.80
C LYS A 106 -1.14 -30.03 -3.50
N LEU A 107 -1.09 -31.35 -3.22
CA LEU A 107 -2.02 -32.32 -3.79
C LEU A 107 -3.48 -32.03 -3.41
N ASN A 108 -3.74 -31.66 -2.16
CA ASN A 108 -5.07 -31.27 -1.69
C ASN A 108 -5.59 -30.04 -2.44
N VAL A 109 -4.76 -29.00 -2.60
CA VAL A 109 -5.11 -27.77 -3.33
C VAL A 109 -5.47 -28.08 -4.79
N LEU A 110 -4.65 -28.86 -5.49
CA LEU A 110 -4.87 -29.23 -6.89
C LEU A 110 -6.15 -30.08 -7.05
N ASN A 111 -6.36 -31.06 -6.17
CA ASN A 111 -7.55 -31.90 -6.19
C ASN A 111 -8.82 -31.11 -5.89
N TRP A 112 -8.78 -30.18 -4.92
CA TRP A 112 -9.90 -29.30 -4.64
C TRP A 112 -10.24 -28.43 -5.86
N ARG A 113 -9.23 -27.78 -6.47
CA ARG A 113 -9.43 -26.95 -7.66
C ARG A 113 -10.08 -27.75 -8.79
N LYS A 114 -9.57 -28.95 -9.09
CA LYS A 114 -10.09 -29.83 -10.15
C LYS A 114 -11.56 -30.18 -9.91
N ARG A 115 -11.92 -30.55 -8.68
CA ARG A 115 -13.29 -30.91 -8.31
C ARG A 115 -14.27 -29.74 -8.44
N HIS A 116 -13.86 -28.55 -8.01
CA HIS A 116 -14.71 -27.36 -8.00
C HIS A 116 -14.65 -26.57 -9.32
N LYS A 117 -13.81 -26.98 -10.28
CA LYS A 117 -13.52 -26.25 -11.52
C LYS A 117 -13.16 -24.78 -11.26
N ALA A 118 -12.49 -24.53 -10.14
CA ALA A 118 -12.20 -23.19 -9.65
C ALA A 118 -11.04 -22.54 -10.43
N SER A 119 -11.09 -21.22 -10.51
CA SER A 119 -9.98 -20.43 -11.08
C SER A 119 -8.77 -20.43 -10.13
N TYR A 120 -7.56 -20.08 -10.64
CA TYR A 120 -6.38 -19.94 -9.77
C TYR A 120 -6.57 -18.89 -8.66
N PRO A 121 -7.12 -17.68 -8.94
CA PRO A 121 -7.33 -16.68 -7.89
C PRO A 121 -8.35 -17.12 -6.84
N GLU A 122 -9.40 -17.83 -7.26
CA GLU A 122 -10.40 -18.39 -6.36
C GLU A 122 -9.80 -19.50 -5.48
N THR A 123 -9.01 -20.39 -6.06
CA THR A 123 -8.29 -21.44 -5.31
C THR A 123 -7.29 -20.83 -4.34
N ALA A 124 -6.56 -19.80 -4.76
CA ALA A 124 -5.62 -19.08 -3.88
C ALA A 124 -6.36 -18.40 -2.73
N LEU A 125 -7.51 -17.78 -3.00
CA LEU A 125 -8.39 -17.28 -1.95
C LEU A 125 -8.94 -18.42 -1.09
N GLN A 126 -9.13 -19.63 -1.64
CA GLN A 126 -9.66 -20.75 -0.86
C GLN A 126 -8.69 -21.20 0.24
N PHE A 127 -7.43 -21.37 -0.15
CA PHE A 127 -6.37 -21.95 0.69
C PHE A 127 -5.44 -20.91 1.32
N ASP A 128 -5.83 -19.63 1.30
CA ASP A 128 -5.03 -18.51 1.78
C ASP A 128 -3.62 -18.42 1.14
N ILE A 129 -3.49 -18.73 -0.15
CA ILE A 129 -2.24 -18.61 -0.90
C ILE A 129 -2.11 -17.16 -1.40
N SER A 130 -0.92 -16.56 -1.22
CA SER A 130 -0.69 -15.14 -1.54
C SER A 130 -0.67 -14.86 -3.04
N ASN A 131 -0.06 -15.74 -3.84
CA ASN A 131 0.07 -15.57 -5.28
C ASN A 131 -0.65 -16.72 -6.01
N PRO A 132 -1.70 -16.44 -6.80
CA PRO A 132 -2.35 -17.46 -7.63
C PRO A 132 -1.40 -18.16 -8.60
N GLY A 133 -0.34 -17.48 -9.06
CA GLY A 133 0.68 -18.07 -9.93
C GLY A 133 1.43 -19.24 -9.28
N THR A 134 1.53 -19.27 -7.95
CA THR A 134 2.14 -20.40 -7.22
C THR A 134 1.40 -21.72 -7.49
N ILE A 135 0.07 -21.67 -7.61
CA ILE A 135 -0.75 -22.85 -7.90
C ILE A 135 -0.59 -23.28 -9.36
N ALA A 136 -0.35 -22.34 -10.28
CA ALA A 136 -0.11 -22.66 -11.68
C ALA A 136 1.24 -23.35 -11.92
N THR A 137 2.18 -23.24 -10.98
CA THR A 137 3.48 -23.92 -11.00
C THR A 137 3.43 -25.33 -10.40
N TRP A 138 2.37 -25.67 -9.64
CA TRP A 138 2.18 -27.01 -9.06
C TRP A 138 1.45 -27.92 -10.04
#